data_AF-A0A7V2TTL6-F1
#
_entry.id   AF-A0A7V2TTL6-F1
#
_cell.length_a   1.000
_cell.length_b   1.000
_cell.length_c   1.000
_cell.angle_alpha   90.00
_cell.angle_beta   90.00
_cell.angle_gamma   90.00
#
_symmetry.space_group_name_H-M   'P 1'
#
loop_
_entity.id
_entity.type
_entity.pdbx_description
1 polymer ?
#
loop_
_entity_poly.entity_id
_entity_poly.type
_entity_poly.pdbx_seq_one_letter_code
_entity_poly.pdbx_strand_id
1 'polypeptide(L)'
;MSDPLPISVLGSTGAIGRATLDIVRLFPERFRVRALAARRDIDQLFRQIAEFRPEAVAVQDPDAAAKLRAMHPGCEVLEGQSGCCDLAARSAHRVVCGMVGASGLAPLLAALDAGNASLSVLGYSLTPDPADVEPLALLLQEKA
;
A
#
# COMPACT_ATOMS: atom_id res chain seq x y z
N MET A 1 -12.67 20.36 -7.51
CA MET A 1 -11.57 19.39 -7.68
C MET A 1 -11.84 18.28 -6.69
N SER A 2 -11.99 17.05 -7.17
CA SER A 2 -12.32 15.90 -6.31
C SER A 2 -11.12 15.54 -5.43
N ASP A 3 -11.38 14.96 -4.25
CA ASP A 3 -10.31 14.51 -3.34
C ASP A 3 -9.41 13.46 -4.00
N PRO A 4 -8.08 13.45 -3.72
CA PRO A 4 -7.17 12.45 -4.25
C PRO A 4 -7.59 11.04 -3.87
N LEU A 5 -7.48 10.11 -4.82
CA LEU A 5 -7.88 8.73 -4.68
C LEU A 5 -6.97 8.00 -3.68
N PRO A 6 -7.53 7.39 -2.61
CA PRO A 6 -6.73 6.70 -1.60
C PRO A 6 -6.19 5.37 -2.12
N ILE A 7 -4.90 5.13 -1.94
CA ILE A 7 -4.23 3.86 -2.28
C ILE A 7 -3.62 3.24 -1.02
N SER A 8 -3.82 1.93 -0.85
CA SER A 8 -3.13 1.12 0.15
C SER A 8 -2.01 0.31 -0.52
N VAL A 9 -0.81 0.34 0.05
CA VAL A 9 0.37 -0.33 -0.52
C VAL A 9 0.91 -1.39 0.45
N LEU A 10 0.66 -2.65 0.13
CA LEU A 10 1.14 -3.80 0.89
C LEU A 10 2.53 -4.20 0.38
N GLY A 11 3.54 -4.22 1.25
CA GLY A 11 4.94 -4.40 0.83
C GLY A 11 5.55 -3.11 0.26
N SER A 12 5.31 -1.97 0.90
CA SER A 12 5.73 -0.63 0.45
C SER A 12 7.25 -0.46 0.28
N THR A 13 8.03 -1.25 1.02
CA THR A 13 9.50 -1.24 0.98
C THR A 13 10.07 -2.24 -0.03
N GLY A 14 9.21 -2.95 -0.77
CA GLY A 14 9.61 -3.80 -1.89
C GLY A 14 9.83 -2.99 -3.17
N ALA A 15 10.34 -3.62 -4.23
CA ALA A 15 10.51 -2.97 -5.52
C ALA A 15 9.17 -2.41 -6.07
N ILE A 16 8.12 -3.23 -6.02
CA ILE A 16 6.77 -2.84 -6.46
C ILE A 16 6.23 -1.70 -5.61
N GLY A 17 6.28 -1.84 -4.28
CA GLY A 17 5.80 -0.81 -3.37
C GLY A 17 6.48 0.54 -3.57
N ARG A 18 7.81 0.55 -3.76
CA ARG A 18 8.56 1.77 -4.07
C ARG A 18 8.14 2.38 -5.40
N ALA A 19 8.03 1.59 -6.46
CA ALA A 19 7.59 2.07 -7.76
C ALA A 19 6.17 2.67 -7.70
N THR A 20 5.27 2.05 -6.94
CA THR A 20 3.94 2.62 -6.68
C THR A 20 4.02 3.96 -5.98
N LEU A 21 4.87 4.09 -4.95
CA LEU A 21 5.06 5.36 -4.25
C LEU A 21 5.72 6.43 -5.13
N ASP A 22 6.59 6.05 -6.06
CA ASP A 22 7.15 6.98 -7.06
C ASP A 22 6.05 7.57 -7.95
N ILE A 23 5.05 6.76 -8.33
CA ILE A 23 3.89 7.25 -9.10
C ILE A 23 3.04 8.20 -8.25
N VAL A 24 2.81 7.90 -6.97
CA VAL A 24 2.08 8.82 -6.08
C VAL A 24 2.81 10.15 -5.94
N ARG A 25 4.16 10.16 -5.92
CA ARG A 25 4.96 11.40 -5.92
C ARG A 25 4.81 12.21 -7.20
N LEU A 26 4.64 11.55 -8.35
CA LEU A 26 4.47 12.21 -9.64
C LEU A 26 3.07 12.80 -9.83
N PHE A 27 2.05 12.23 -9.17
CA PHE A 27 0.64 12.64 -9.30
C PHE A 27 -0.06 12.84 -7.94
N PRO A 28 0.46 13.73 -7.07
CA PRO A 28 -0.09 13.94 -5.72
C PRO A 28 -1.50 14.55 -5.72
N GLU A 29 -1.92 15.20 -6.81
CA GLU A 29 -3.27 15.72 -7.00
C GLU A 29 -4.29 14.63 -7.34
N ARG A 30 -3.83 13.46 -7.78
CA ARG A 30 -4.68 12.32 -8.16
C ARG A 30 -4.70 11.23 -7.12
N PHE A 31 -3.58 10.99 -6.44
CA PHE A 31 -3.43 9.87 -5.52
C PHE A 31 -2.92 10.32 -4.16
N ARG A 32 -3.42 9.66 -3.11
CA ARG A 32 -2.88 9.78 -1.75
C ARG A 32 -2.62 8.41 -1.15
N VAL A 33 -1.55 8.29 -0.37
CA VAL A 33 -1.29 7.06 0.37
C VAL A 33 -2.19 7.03 1.60
N ARG A 34 -3.10 6.06 1.65
CA ARG A 34 -3.95 5.83 2.80
C ARG A 34 -3.25 4.94 3.82
N ALA A 35 -2.61 3.89 3.35
CA ALA A 35 -2.05 2.87 4.23
C ALA A 35 -0.82 2.19 3.64
N LEU A 36 0.12 1.80 4.50
CA LEU A 36 1.36 1.12 4.13
C LEU A 36 1.53 -0.17 4.94
N ALA A 37 2.07 -1.22 4.33
CA ALA A 37 2.53 -2.39 5.08
C ALA A 37 3.97 -2.75 4.71
N ALA A 38 4.81 -3.06 5.69
CA ALA A 38 6.16 -3.54 5.45
C ALA A 38 6.61 -4.58 6.47
N ARG A 39 7.60 -5.39 6.09
CA ARG A 39 8.11 -6.50 6.92
C ARG A 39 9.51 -6.27 7.48
N ARG A 40 10.47 -5.84 6.65
CA ARG A 40 11.91 -5.89 7.00
C ARG A 40 12.58 -4.53 7.04
N ASP A 41 12.36 -3.69 6.03
CA ASP A 41 13.07 -2.42 5.90
C ASP A 41 12.30 -1.31 6.63
N ILE A 42 12.36 -1.34 7.96
CA ILE A 42 11.61 -0.45 8.82
C ILE A 42 12.12 1.00 8.68
N ASP A 43 13.41 1.23 8.46
CA ASP A 43 13.96 2.57 8.25
C ASP A 43 13.44 3.23 6.96
N GLN A 44 13.27 2.45 5.89
CA GLN A 44 12.59 2.94 4.70
C GLN A 44 11.11 3.23 4.99
N LEU A 45 10.43 2.36 5.73
CA LEU A 45 9.03 2.58 6.12
C LEU A 45 8.86 3.88 6.91
N PHE A 46 9.74 4.17 7.88
CA PHE A 46 9.69 5.43 8.63
C PHE A 46 9.79 6.66 7.71
N ARG A 47 10.70 6.62 6.73
CA ARG A 47 10.81 7.71 5.73
C ARG A 47 9.53 7.85 4.91
N GLN A 48 8.94 6.74 4.49
CA GLN A 48 7.68 6.73 3.75
C GLN A 48 6.53 7.31 4.59
N ILE A 49 6.46 7.00 5.89
CA ILE A 49 5.41 7.53 6.78
C ILE A 49 5.56 9.03 6.99
N ALA A 50 6.80 9.50 7.21
CA ALA A 50 7.06 10.93 7.37
C ALA A 50 6.69 11.74 6.11
N GLU A 51 6.93 11.15 4.93
CA GLU A 51 6.63 11.75 3.64
C GLU A 51 5.12 11.74 3.33
N PHE A 52 4.49 10.56 3.34
CA PHE A 52 3.14 10.38 2.84
C PHE A 52 2.05 10.52 3.90
N ARG A 53 2.43 10.48 5.18
CA ARG A 53 1.52 10.60 6.33
C ARG A 53 0.27 9.71 6.21
N PRO A 54 0.44 8.38 6.03
CA PRO A 54 -0.68 7.46 5.91
C PRO A 54 -1.51 7.45 7.20
N GLU A 55 -2.80 7.15 7.06
CA GLU A 55 -3.72 6.98 8.18
C GLU A 55 -3.38 5.73 9.00
N ALA A 56 -2.84 4.70 8.36
CA ALA A 56 -2.49 3.45 9.02
C ALA A 56 -1.25 2.78 8.43
N VAL A 57 -0.56 2.02 9.29
CA VAL A 57 0.59 1.20 8.92
C VAL A 57 0.50 -0.17 9.55
N ALA A 58 0.87 -1.22 8.81
CA ALA A 58 1.03 -2.57 9.34
C ALA A 58 2.50 -3.02 9.30
N VAL A 59 3.00 -3.51 10.43
CA VAL A 59 4.35 -4.07 10.54
C VAL A 59 4.33 -5.44 11.21
N GLN A 60 5.29 -6.30 10.88
CA GLN A 60 5.41 -7.61 11.55
C GLN A 60 6.20 -7.58 12.85
N ASP A 61 7.09 -6.61 13.01
CA ASP A 61 7.99 -6.50 14.17
C ASP A 61 7.33 -5.65 15.29
N PRO A 62 7.08 -6.22 16.48
CA PRO A 62 6.51 -5.48 17.62
C PRO A 62 7.39 -4.31 18.07
N ASP A 63 8.72 -4.42 17.99
CA ASP A 63 9.63 -3.35 18.38
C ASP A 63 9.53 -2.17 17.41
N ALA A 64 9.40 -2.46 16.12
CA ALA A 64 9.11 -1.47 15.10
C ALA A 64 7.74 -0.82 15.35
N ALA A 65 6.72 -1.60 15.70
CA ALA A 65 5.38 -1.11 16.00
C ALA A 65 5.39 -0.13 17.19
N ALA A 66 6.08 -0.47 18.28
CA ALA A 66 6.23 0.39 19.44
C ALA A 66 6.90 1.73 19.08
N LYS A 67 7.99 1.69 18.31
CA LYS A 67 8.68 2.90 17.82
C LYS A 67 7.78 3.75 16.91
N LEU A 68 7.01 3.11 16.03
CA LEU A 68 6.06 3.80 15.14
C LEU A 68 4.98 4.55 15.93
N ARG A 69 4.39 3.91 16.94
CA ARG A 69 3.37 4.54 17.79
C ARG A 69 3.93 5.75 18.54
N ALA A 70 5.16 5.66 19.01
CA ALA A 70 5.82 6.75 19.73
C ALA A 70 6.13 7.95 18.82
N MET A 71 6.58 7.72 17.59
CA MET A 71 7.00 8.78 16.68
C MET A 71 5.85 9.37 15.83
N HIS A 72 4.81 8.59 15.58
CA HIS A 72 3.68 8.97 14.71
C HIS A 72 2.33 8.69 15.39
N PRO A 73 1.96 9.45 16.44
CA PRO A 73 0.73 9.19 17.20
C PRO A 73 -0.56 9.37 16.40
N GLY A 74 -0.51 10.04 15.25
CA GLY A 74 -1.63 10.19 14.32
C GLY A 74 -1.75 9.09 13.26
N CYS A 75 -0.83 8.12 13.23
CA CYS A 75 -0.86 6.99 12.34
C CYS A 75 -1.24 5.74 13.14
N GLU A 76 -2.31 5.06 12.74
CA GLU A 76 -2.71 3.82 13.41
C GLU A 76 -1.72 2.71 13.08
N VAL A 77 -1.18 2.06 14.10
CA VAL A 77 -0.18 0.99 13.94
C VAL A 77 -0.80 -0.37 14.22
N LEU A 78 -0.87 -1.18 13.18
CA LEU A 78 -1.34 -2.56 13.17
C LEU A 78 -0.16 -3.53 13.16
N GLU A 79 -0.36 -4.72 13.74
CA GLU A 79 0.72 -5.69 13.93
C GLU A 79 0.42 -7.04 13.29
N GLY A 80 1.49 -7.68 12.81
CA GLY A 80 1.46 -9.05 12.32
C GLY A 80 0.64 -9.25 11.05
N GLN A 81 0.29 -10.51 10.81
CA GLN A 81 -0.47 -10.89 9.61
C GLN A 81 -1.91 -10.41 9.67
N SER A 82 -2.57 -10.48 10.83
CA SER A 82 -3.93 -9.96 11.04
C SER A 82 -3.98 -8.46 10.76
N GLY A 83 -3.00 -7.70 11.28
CA GLY A 83 -2.90 -6.27 11.00
C GLY A 83 -2.75 -5.95 9.51
N CYS A 84 -2.01 -6.77 8.75
CA CYS A 84 -1.93 -6.60 7.30
C CYS A 84 -3.27 -6.87 6.60
N CYS A 85 -4.03 -7.89 7.03
CA CYS A 85 -5.36 -8.18 6.50
C CYS A 85 -6.35 -7.08 6.83
N ASP A 86 -6.38 -6.61 8.07
CA ASP A 86 -7.24 -5.53 8.53
C ASP A 86 -6.94 -4.23 7.77
N LEU A 87 -5.66 -3.93 7.56
CA LEU A 87 -5.23 -2.78 6.76
C LEU A 87 -5.69 -2.90 5.29
N ALA A 88 -5.54 -4.09 4.71
CA ALA A 88 -5.93 -4.37 3.33
C ALA A 88 -7.45 -4.32 3.11
N ALA A 89 -8.23 -4.69 4.12
CA ALA A 89 -9.70 -4.62 4.10
C ALA A 89 -10.26 -3.19 4.27
N ARG A 90 -9.42 -2.19 4.59
CA ARG A 90 -9.88 -0.80 4.68
C ARG A 90 -10.28 -0.29 3.30
N SER A 91 -11.37 0.48 3.26
CA SER A 91 -11.84 1.12 2.04
C SER A 91 -10.72 1.94 1.39
N ALA A 92 -10.36 1.53 0.17
CA ALA A 92 -9.38 2.20 -0.67
C ALA A 92 -9.84 2.16 -2.13
N HIS A 93 -9.41 3.14 -2.93
CA HIS A 93 -9.63 3.10 -4.37
C HIS A 93 -8.85 1.93 -4.99
N ARG A 94 -7.60 1.74 -4.53
CA ARG A 94 -6.78 0.59 -4.90
C ARG A 94 -6.01 0.00 -3.73
N VAL A 95 -5.81 -1.31 -3.80
CA VAL A 95 -4.83 -2.02 -2.98
C VAL A 95 -3.76 -2.61 -3.89
N VAL A 96 -2.51 -2.17 -3.71
CA VAL A 96 -1.35 -2.67 -4.45
C VAL A 96 -0.58 -3.64 -3.55
N CYS A 97 -0.39 -4.88 -4.02
CA CYS A 97 0.36 -5.88 -3.28
C CYS A 97 1.73 -6.15 -3.92
N GLY A 98 2.77 -5.66 -3.26
CA GLY A 98 4.19 -5.93 -3.52
C GLY A 98 4.81 -6.91 -2.52
N MET A 99 3.99 -7.62 -1.73
CA MET A 99 4.46 -8.65 -0.81
C MET A 99 4.92 -9.91 -1.56
N VAL A 100 5.92 -10.60 -1.03
CA VAL A 100 6.51 -11.78 -1.69
C VAL A 100 5.85 -13.07 -1.20
N GLY A 101 5.50 -13.96 -2.15
CA GLY A 101 4.99 -15.30 -1.88
C GLY A 101 3.63 -15.31 -1.18
N ALA A 102 3.37 -16.36 -0.40
CA ALA A 102 2.07 -16.58 0.27
C ALA A 102 1.68 -15.49 1.29
N SER A 103 2.62 -14.64 1.72
CA SER A 103 2.34 -13.58 2.70
C SER A 103 1.35 -12.53 2.21
N GLY A 104 1.25 -12.33 0.89
CA GLY A 104 0.30 -11.41 0.27
C GLY A 104 -1.09 -11.98 0.01
N LEU A 105 -1.27 -13.31 0.09
CA LEU A 105 -2.54 -13.95 -0.28
C LEU A 105 -3.66 -13.59 0.69
N ALA A 106 -3.45 -13.77 1.99
CA ALA A 106 -4.48 -13.49 3.00
C ALA A 106 -4.90 -12.00 3.00
N PRO A 107 -3.98 -11.01 2.93
CA PRO A 107 -4.36 -9.60 2.82
C PRO A 107 -5.09 -9.27 1.51
N LEU A 108 -4.72 -9.89 0.40
CA LEU A 108 -5.43 -9.71 -0.88
C LEU A 108 -6.86 -10.23 -0.82
N LEU A 109 -7.08 -11.41 -0.22
CA LEU A 109 -8.42 -11.95 -0.01
C LEU A 109 -9.24 -11.04 0.90
N ALA A 110 -8.66 -10.54 1.99
CA ALA A 110 -9.32 -9.58 2.88
C ALA A 110 -9.75 -8.30 2.15
N ALA A 111 -8.91 -7.80 1.23
CA ALA A 111 -9.25 -6.65 0.40
C ALA A 111 -10.39 -6.96 -0.60
N LEU A 112 -10.40 -8.16 -1.20
CA LEU A 112 -11.49 -8.63 -2.07
C LEU A 112 -12.81 -8.71 -1.31
N ASP A 113 -12.80 -9.36 -0.15
CA ASP A 113 -13.99 -9.56 0.68
C ASP A 113 -14.58 -8.24 1.18
N ALA A 114 -13.73 -7.23 1.39
CA ALA A 114 -14.14 -5.87 1.75
C ALA A 114 -14.73 -5.07 0.57
N GLY A 115 -14.76 -5.63 -0.65
CA GLY A 115 -15.26 -4.97 -1.84
C GLY A 115 -14.38 -3.81 -2.32
N ASN A 116 -13.08 -3.84 -2.02
CA ASN A 116 -12.18 -2.80 -2.47
C ASN A 116 -12.12 -2.75 -4.00
N ALA A 117 -12.22 -1.53 -4.52
CA ALA A 117 -12.61 -1.29 -5.90
C ALA A 117 -11.60 -1.78 -6.93
N SER A 118 -10.32 -1.96 -6.61
CA SER A 118 -9.31 -2.44 -7.57
C SER A 118 -8.11 -3.08 -6.86
N LEU A 119 -7.66 -4.22 -7.37
CA LEU A 119 -6.52 -4.97 -6.84
C LEU A 119 -5.44 -5.14 -7.90
N SER A 120 -4.23 -4.73 -7.57
CA SER A 120 -3.06 -4.88 -8.44
C SER A 120 -2.01 -5.75 -7.78
N VAL A 121 -1.75 -6.90 -8.39
CA VAL A 121 -0.63 -7.80 -8.07
C VAL A 121 0.17 -7.93 -9.35
N LEU A 122 1.45 -7.54 -9.36
CA LEU A 122 2.21 -7.63 -10.60
C LEU A 122 2.45 -9.10 -10.98
N GLY A 123 1.78 -9.49 -12.08
CA GLY A 123 1.55 -10.83 -12.59
C GLY A 123 0.12 -11.01 -13.12
N TYR A 124 -0.89 -10.45 -12.44
CA TYR A 124 -2.30 -10.50 -12.83
C TYR A 124 -3.07 -9.29 -12.27
N SER A 125 -3.71 -8.52 -13.14
CA SER A 125 -4.67 -7.48 -12.75
C SER A 125 -6.06 -8.11 -12.64
N LEU A 126 -6.67 -8.08 -11.46
CA LEU A 126 -8.08 -8.39 -11.28
C LEU A 126 -8.80 -7.02 -11.24
N THR A 127 -9.37 -6.65 -12.40
CA THR A 127 -9.91 -5.34 -12.84
C THR A 127 -10.90 -4.67 -11.87
N PRO A 128 -11.04 -3.31 -11.90
CA PRO A 128 -11.90 -2.59 -12.88
C PRO A 128 -11.37 -1.19 -13.36
N ASP A 129 -12.07 -0.69 -14.39
CA ASP A 129 -11.94 0.53 -15.23
C ASP A 129 -10.63 0.73 -16.03
N PRO A 130 -10.66 0.76 -17.38
CA PRO A 130 -9.48 0.99 -18.23
C PRO A 130 -8.81 2.37 -18.05
N ALA A 131 -9.53 3.42 -17.65
CA ALA A 131 -8.98 4.77 -17.47
C ALA A 131 -7.94 4.85 -16.34
N ASP A 132 -7.98 3.85 -15.47
CA ASP A 132 -7.25 3.74 -14.22
C ASP A 132 -5.99 2.86 -14.36
N VAL A 133 -5.90 2.10 -15.46
CA VAL A 133 -4.80 1.19 -15.79
C VAL A 133 -3.75 1.88 -16.66
N GLU A 134 -4.14 2.88 -17.44
CA GLU A 134 -3.31 3.50 -18.47
C GLU A 134 -1.99 4.11 -17.94
N PRO A 135 -1.96 4.87 -16.82
CA PRO A 135 -0.71 5.41 -16.29
C PRO A 135 0.27 4.31 -15.82
N LEU A 136 -0.26 3.21 -15.27
CA LEU A 136 0.53 2.11 -14.71
C LEU A 136 1.01 1.13 -15.79
N ALA A 137 0.20 0.88 -16.81
CA ALA A 137 0.53 0.00 -17.94
C ALA A 137 1.65 0.59 -18.82
N LEU A 138 1.61 1.89 -19.08
CA LEU A 138 2.65 2.61 -19.84
C LEU A 138 4.01 2.57 -19.13
N LEU A 139 4.03 2.77 -17.80
CA LEU A 139 5.25 2.83 -17.00
C LEU A 139 5.94 1.46 -16.79
N LEU A 140 5.21 0.36 -16.88
CA LEU A 140 5.77 -0.99 -16.77
C LEU A 140 6.33 -1.52 -18.09
N GLN A 141 5.91 -0.99 -19.24
CA GLN A 141 6.49 -1.32 -20.54
C GLN A 141 7.84 -0.61 -20.80
N GLU A 142 8.14 0.49 -20.11
CA GLU A 142 9.42 1.21 -20.28
C GLU A 142 10.57 0.67 -19.41
N LYS A 143 10.35 -0.34 -18.55
CA LYS A 143 11.40 -0.93 -17.69
C LYS A 143 11.57 -2.45 -17.84
N ALA A 144 11.23 -3.00 -19.00
CA ALA A 144 11.57 -4.37 -19.41
C ALA A 144 12.66 -4.36 -20.49
#